data_AF-A0A258KVU8-F1
#
_entry.id   AF-A0A258KVU8-F1
#
_cell.length_a   1.000
_cell.length_b   1.000
_cell.length_c   1.000
_cell.angle_alpha   90.00
_cell.angle_beta   90.00
_cell.angle_gamma   90.00
#
_symmetry.space_group_name_H-M   'P 1'
#
loop_
_entity.id
_entity.type
_entity.pdbx_description
1 polymer ?
#
loop_
_entity_poly.entity_id
_entity_poly.type
_entity_poly.pdbx_seq_one_letter_code
_entity_poly.pdbx_strand_id
1 'polypeptide(L)'
;MSRKRTRARGFAPWKPKPETLELVASVREVLQEYRQHLLLTVRQVFYRLVGTQDYAKTETAYGRLCETVNRARRAGLIDFGDIRDDGASRYEHTAWRDADAFLSDMRAEAERFRLDRQDGQAVRLWLLSEAQGMAPMLYRTANHFAVPVLSSGGFDSLTAKHDLARELADALRQGQRAEVLHIGDHDPSGTHLFSSLAEDVGAMCAELVGKLPTFTRLAVTPAQIDAFNLPTAPAKVTDRRAFEGQTVQAEALPPDILSGIVREAIEARRDRATLEQVLAAEAGHRTALTEMLGGRDG
;
A
#
# COMPACT_ATOMS: atom_id res chain seq x y z
N MET A 1 23.50 -33.51 25.83
CA MET A 1 22.88 -33.15 24.54
C MET A 1 21.85 -32.04 24.76
N SER A 2 22.17 -30.80 24.41
CA SER A 2 21.21 -29.68 24.48
C SER A 2 20.18 -29.86 23.37
N ARG A 3 18.92 -30.16 23.73
CA ARG A 3 17.80 -30.15 22.78
C ARG A 3 17.70 -28.73 22.23
N LYS A 4 18.11 -28.50 20.98
CA LYS A 4 17.86 -27.25 20.26
C LYS A 4 16.37 -26.95 20.38
N ARG A 5 16.02 -25.92 21.17
CA ARG A 5 14.67 -25.41 21.31
C ARG A 5 14.20 -25.01 19.91
N THR A 6 13.37 -25.84 19.31
CA THR A 6 12.82 -25.57 17.99
C THR A 6 11.85 -24.40 18.13
N ARG A 7 11.81 -23.47 17.16
CA ARG A 7 10.82 -22.38 17.15
C ARG A 7 9.41 -22.95 17.29
N ALA A 8 8.53 -22.20 17.97
CA ALA A 8 7.13 -22.58 18.12
C ALA A 8 6.49 -22.84 16.74
N ARG A 9 5.73 -23.93 16.63
CA ARG A 9 5.06 -24.36 15.39
C ARG A 9 3.55 -24.36 15.61
N GLY A 10 2.80 -24.08 14.55
CA GLY A 10 1.33 -23.96 14.61
C GLY A 10 0.83 -22.88 15.57
N PHE A 11 -0.45 -22.99 15.94
CA PHE A 11 -1.00 -22.33 17.11
C PHE A 11 -0.35 -22.93 18.36
N ALA A 12 0.13 -22.08 19.27
CA ALA A 12 0.95 -22.52 20.39
C ALA A 12 0.62 -21.70 21.65
N PRO A 13 0.31 -22.35 22.79
CA PRO A 13 0.10 -21.64 24.04
C PRO A 13 1.39 -20.93 24.44
N TRP A 14 1.26 -19.69 24.91
CA TRP A 14 2.39 -18.88 25.29
C TRP A 14 2.11 -18.17 26.62
N LYS A 15 3.07 -18.28 27.55
CA LYS A 15 3.08 -17.56 28.82
C LYS A 15 4.26 -16.57 28.80
N PRO A 16 4.04 -15.31 28.39
CA PRO A 16 5.11 -14.31 28.35
C PRO A 16 5.49 -13.84 29.76
N LYS A 17 6.66 -13.23 29.88
CA LYS A 17 7.01 -12.47 31.10
C LYS A 17 6.20 -11.16 31.14
N PRO A 18 6.01 -10.53 32.31
CA PRO A 18 5.26 -9.27 32.44
C PRO A 18 5.66 -8.19 31.43
N GLU A 19 6.96 -7.90 31.31
CA GLU A 19 7.50 -6.93 30.32
C GLU A 19 7.11 -7.25 28.87
N THR A 20 6.98 -8.53 28.53
CA THR A 20 6.57 -8.95 27.18
C THR A 20 5.07 -8.84 26.99
N LEU A 21 4.28 -9.02 28.06
CA LEU A 21 2.83 -8.75 28.02
C LEU A 21 2.55 -7.26 27.86
N GLU A 22 3.32 -6.39 28.52
CA GLU A 22 3.26 -4.94 28.33
C GLU A 22 3.53 -4.58 26.87
N LEU A 23 4.58 -5.14 26.26
CA LEU A 23 4.84 -4.93 24.83
C LEU A 23 3.68 -5.41 23.94
N VAL A 24 3.04 -6.53 24.27
CA VAL A 24 1.84 -6.99 23.54
C VAL A 24 0.67 -6.01 23.71
N ALA A 25 0.50 -5.44 24.90
CA ALA A 25 -0.52 -4.42 25.16
C ALA A 25 -0.25 -3.15 24.33
N SER A 26 0.99 -2.65 24.33
CA SER A 26 1.43 -1.53 23.48
C SER A 26 1.14 -1.78 21.99
N VAL A 27 1.44 -2.98 21.49
CA VAL A 27 1.12 -3.34 20.09
C VAL A 27 -0.39 -3.30 19.84
N ARG A 28 -1.20 -3.82 20.76
CA ARG A 28 -2.67 -3.79 20.64
C ARG A 28 -3.23 -2.37 20.69
N GLU A 29 -2.65 -1.47 21.47
CA GLU A 29 -3.01 -0.05 21.48
C GLU A 29 -2.77 0.58 20.11
N VAL A 30 -1.60 0.35 19.51
CA VAL A 30 -1.31 0.82 18.14
C VAL A 30 -2.30 0.23 17.13
N LEU A 31 -2.60 -1.06 17.20
CA LEU A 31 -3.58 -1.69 16.30
C LEU A 31 -4.99 -1.11 16.49
N GLN A 32 -5.37 -0.81 17.73
CA GLN A 32 -6.66 -0.21 18.05
C GLN A 32 -6.76 1.24 17.57
N GLU A 33 -5.70 2.04 17.75
CA GLU A 33 -5.56 3.39 17.21
C GLU A 33 -5.79 3.39 15.69
N TYR A 34 -5.18 2.43 15.00
CA TYR A 34 -5.25 2.29 13.54
C TYR A 34 -6.27 1.26 13.05
N ARG A 35 -7.36 1.03 13.77
CA ARG A 35 -8.37 0.00 13.41
C ARG A 35 -8.93 0.16 11.99
N GLN A 36 -9.03 1.39 11.49
CA GLN A 36 -9.52 1.70 10.14
C GLN A 36 -8.46 1.46 9.06
N HIS A 37 -7.20 1.27 9.47
CA HIS A 37 -6.03 1.10 8.62
C HIS A 37 -5.32 -0.26 8.86
N LEU A 38 -5.99 -1.24 9.47
CA LEU A 38 -5.45 -2.59 9.78
C LEU A 38 -4.89 -3.32 8.56
N LEU A 39 -4.19 -4.43 8.80
CA LEU A 39 -3.14 -5.00 7.95
C LEU A 39 -1.86 -4.16 7.98
N LEU A 40 -1.50 -3.69 9.19
CA LEU A 40 -0.24 -2.97 9.39
C LEU A 40 0.94 -3.93 9.22
N THR A 41 2.06 -3.43 8.72
CA THR A 41 3.33 -4.17 8.79
C THR A 41 3.89 -4.09 10.21
N VAL A 42 4.70 -5.08 10.61
CA VAL A 42 5.42 -5.03 11.90
C VAL A 42 6.34 -3.80 11.97
N ARG A 43 6.82 -3.30 10.83
CA ARG A 43 7.64 -2.09 10.74
C ARG A 43 6.83 -0.81 10.99
N GLN A 44 5.60 -0.72 10.50
CA GLN A 44 4.71 0.40 10.85
C GLN A 44 4.40 0.40 12.35
N VAL A 45 4.10 -0.76 12.93
CA VAL A 45 3.91 -0.89 14.39
C VAL A 45 5.18 -0.45 15.15
N PHE A 46 6.36 -0.88 14.69
CA PHE A 46 7.64 -0.48 15.28
C PHE A 46 7.81 1.04 15.30
N TYR A 47 7.63 1.72 14.17
CA TYR A 47 7.80 3.17 14.12
C TYR A 47 6.76 3.92 14.92
N ARG A 48 5.52 3.41 15.01
CA ARG A 48 4.52 3.97 15.92
C ARG A 48 4.95 3.87 17.37
N LEU A 49 5.42 2.71 17.82
CA LEU A 49 5.95 2.55 19.19
C LEU A 49 7.17 3.45 19.46
N VAL A 50 8.08 3.60 18.50
CA VAL A 50 9.23 4.52 18.61
C VAL A 50 8.75 5.96 18.78
N GLY A 51 7.74 6.37 18.02
CA GLY A 51 7.23 7.74 18.03
C GLY A 51 6.31 8.07 19.21
N THR A 52 5.60 7.10 19.79
CA THR A 52 4.57 7.37 20.82
C THR A 52 4.83 6.76 22.19
N GLN A 53 5.70 5.74 22.30
CA GLN A 53 5.88 4.97 23.54
C GLN A 53 7.35 4.78 23.96
N ASP A 54 8.24 5.73 23.59
CA ASP A 54 9.68 5.70 23.91
C ASP A 54 10.37 4.36 23.58
N TYR A 55 9.91 3.70 22.51
CA TYR A 55 10.47 2.41 22.12
C TYR A 55 11.82 2.61 21.43
N ALA A 56 12.83 1.86 21.87
CA ALA A 56 14.18 2.02 21.35
C ALA A 56 14.25 1.76 19.83
N LYS A 57 14.75 2.76 19.07
CA LYS A 57 14.99 2.65 17.63
C LYS A 57 16.27 1.88 17.32
N THR A 58 16.26 0.56 17.57
CA THR A 58 17.41 -0.33 17.30
C THR A 58 16.99 -1.60 16.58
N GLU A 59 17.91 -2.22 15.84
CA GLU A 59 17.66 -3.52 15.18
C GLU A 59 17.30 -4.61 16.19
N THR A 60 17.94 -4.61 17.36
CA THR A 60 17.64 -5.55 18.45
C THR A 60 16.21 -5.38 18.95
N ALA A 61 15.74 -4.14 19.14
CA ALA A 61 14.38 -3.86 19.58
C ALA A 61 13.34 -4.22 18.51
N TYR A 62 13.65 -3.99 17.22
CA TYR A 62 12.83 -4.43 16.11
C TYR A 62 12.74 -5.98 16.05
N GLY A 63 13.88 -6.68 16.16
CA GLY A 63 13.90 -8.14 16.22
C GLY A 63 13.10 -8.71 17.40
N ARG A 64 13.17 -8.07 18.57
CA ARG A 64 12.35 -8.40 19.74
C ARG A 64 10.85 -8.22 19.45
N LEU A 65 10.46 -7.14 18.77
CA LEU A 65 9.09 -6.89 18.39
C LEU A 65 8.58 -7.96 17.41
N CYS A 66 9.35 -8.27 16.36
CA CYS A 66 9.00 -9.32 15.39
C CYS A 66 8.74 -10.68 16.06
N GLU A 67 9.63 -11.12 16.96
CA GLU A 67 9.44 -12.37 17.70
C GLU A 67 8.23 -12.31 18.63
N THR A 68 8.00 -11.16 19.29
CA THR A 68 6.86 -10.94 20.20
C THR A 68 5.54 -11.03 19.44
N VAL A 69 5.41 -10.31 18.31
CA VAL A 69 4.21 -10.35 17.45
C VAL A 69 3.98 -11.75 16.90
N ASN A 70 5.04 -12.46 16.48
CA ASN A 70 4.92 -13.84 16.00
C ASN A 70 4.32 -14.76 17.07
N ARG A 71 4.84 -14.71 18.30
CA ARG A 71 4.36 -15.55 19.40
C ARG A 71 2.97 -15.15 19.88
N ALA A 72 2.67 -13.85 19.92
CA ALA A 72 1.36 -13.33 20.27
C ALA A 72 0.28 -13.82 19.31
N ARG A 73 0.53 -13.76 17.99
CA ARG A 73 -0.42 -14.26 16.97
C ARG A 73 -0.63 -15.77 17.07
N ARG A 74 0.45 -16.56 17.23
CA ARG A 74 0.34 -18.01 17.46
C ARG A 74 -0.43 -18.37 18.73
N ALA A 75 -0.41 -17.50 19.75
CA ALA A 75 -1.13 -17.68 21.00
C ALA A 75 -2.56 -17.09 20.98
N GLY A 76 -2.99 -16.48 19.88
CA GLY A 76 -4.31 -15.84 19.76
C GLY A 76 -4.44 -14.50 20.51
N LEU A 77 -3.33 -13.88 20.91
CA LEU A 77 -3.33 -12.58 21.60
C LEU A 77 -3.40 -11.38 20.65
N ILE A 78 -3.05 -11.59 19.38
CA ILE A 78 -3.14 -10.64 18.27
C ILE A 78 -3.73 -11.42 17.09
N ASP A 79 -4.68 -10.85 16.36
CA ASP A 79 -5.31 -11.56 15.25
C ASP A 79 -4.35 -11.71 14.06
N PHE A 80 -4.51 -12.78 13.27
CA PHE A 80 -3.71 -12.94 12.07
C PHE A 80 -4.03 -11.89 10.99
N GLY A 81 -5.27 -11.39 10.94
CA GLY A 81 -5.73 -10.34 10.02
C GLY A 81 -5.38 -8.91 10.45
N ASP A 82 -4.85 -8.69 11.66
CA ASP A 82 -4.43 -7.34 12.10
C ASP A 82 -3.07 -6.94 11.50
N ILE A 83 -2.21 -7.94 11.27
CA ILE A 83 -0.82 -7.77 10.81
C ILE A 83 -0.65 -8.43 9.45
N ARG A 84 0.00 -7.72 8.54
CA ARG A 84 0.39 -8.28 7.24
C ARG A 84 1.79 -8.88 7.29
N ASP A 85 1.92 -10.11 6.78
CA ASP A 85 3.19 -10.75 6.45
C ASP A 85 3.35 -10.78 4.92
N ASP A 86 4.41 -10.19 4.40
CA ASP A 86 4.70 -10.22 2.96
C ASP A 86 5.27 -11.60 2.54
N GLY A 87 5.00 -12.04 1.31
CA GLY A 87 5.75 -13.14 0.66
C GLY A 87 5.02 -14.46 0.35
N ALA A 88 3.71 -14.56 0.61
CA ALA A 88 2.93 -15.74 0.19
C ALA A 88 1.97 -15.41 -0.95
N SER A 89 2.23 -15.94 -2.14
CA SER A 89 1.29 -15.93 -3.26
C SER A 89 0.54 -17.25 -3.31
N ARG A 90 -0.80 -17.21 -3.24
CA ARG A 90 -1.66 -18.37 -3.45
C ARG A 90 -2.27 -18.25 -4.85
N TYR A 91 -1.93 -19.19 -5.73
CA TYR A 91 -2.53 -19.28 -7.06
C TYR A 91 -3.73 -20.21 -6.96
N GLU A 92 -4.92 -19.64 -7.03
CA GLU A 92 -6.18 -20.37 -7.08
C GLU A 92 -6.83 -20.19 -8.46
N HIS A 93 -7.45 -21.24 -8.97
CA HIS A 93 -8.31 -21.12 -10.15
C HIS A 93 -9.68 -20.66 -9.72
N THR A 94 -10.25 -19.69 -10.44
CA THR A 94 -11.68 -19.37 -10.29
C THR A 94 -12.49 -20.56 -10.80
N ALA A 95 -13.26 -21.17 -9.91
CA ALA A 95 -14.14 -22.29 -10.22
C ALA A 95 -15.41 -22.18 -9.38
N TRP A 96 -16.53 -22.59 -9.98
CA TRP A 96 -17.82 -22.68 -9.31
C TRP A 96 -18.24 -24.13 -9.21
N ARG A 97 -18.91 -24.48 -8.11
CA ARG A 97 -19.41 -25.83 -7.89
C ARG A 97 -20.50 -26.24 -8.90
N ASP A 98 -21.28 -25.27 -9.36
CA ASP A 98 -22.42 -25.40 -10.26
C ASP A 98 -22.74 -24.04 -10.90
N ALA A 99 -23.72 -24.02 -11.82
CA ALA A 99 -24.16 -22.80 -12.50
C ALA A 99 -24.84 -21.80 -11.55
N ASP A 100 -25.51 -22.28 -10.51
CA ASP A 100 -26.20 -21.42 -9.55
C ASP A 100 -25.21 -20.63 -8.69
N ALA A 101 -24.10 -21.25 -8.28
CA ALA A 101 -23.00 -20.57 -7.60
C ALA A 101 -22.37 -19.49 -8.49
N PHE A 102 -22.20 -19.75 -9.78
CA PHE A 102 -21.76 -18.74 -10.74
C PHE A 102 -22.74 -17.56 -10.82
N LEU A 103 -24.04 -17.83 -10.94
CA LEU A 103 -25.07 -16.78 -10.99
C LEU A 103 -25.18 -16.00 -9.67
N SER A 104 -24.98 -16.66 -8.52
CA SER A 104 -24.92 -16.01 -7.22
C SER A 104 -23.74 -15.04 -7.13
N ASP A 105 -22.55 -15.45 -7.59
CA ASP A 105 -21.38 -14.57 -7.63
C ASP A 105 -21.59 -13.42 -8.60
N MET A 106 -22.18 -13.65 -9.78
CA MET A 106 -22.50 -12.58 -10.73
C MET A 106 -23.50 -11.57 -10.15
N ARG A 107 -24.50 -12.02 -9.38
CA ARG A 107 -25.41 -11.12 -8.65
C ARG A 107 -24.65 -10.28 -7.62
N ALA A 108 -23.78 -10.89 -6.84
CA ALA A 108 -22.97 -10.19 -5.84
C ALA A 108 -21.95 -9.21 -6.49
N GLU A 109 -21.38 -9.56 -7.65
CA GLU A 109 -20.50 -8.68 -8.43
C GLU A 109 -21.26 -7.53 -9.08
N ALA A 110 -22.50 -7.75 -9.53
CA ALA A 110 -23.36 -6.68 -10.04
C ALA A 110 -23.61 -5.60 -8.98
N GLU A 111 -23.87 -5.98 -7.74
CA GLU A 111 -23.98 -5.03 -6.61
C GLU A 111 -22.68 -4.25 -6.36
N ARG A 112 -21.53 -4.87 -6.64
CA ARG A 112 -20.20 -4.27 -6.49
C ARG A 112 -19.69 -3.58 -7.75
N PHE A 113 -20.45 -3.58 -8.85
CA PHE A 113 -20.04 -3.02 -10.13
C PHE A 113 -19.49 -1.61 -9.98
N ARG A 114 -18.34 -1.36 -10.62
CA ARG A 114 -17.70 -0.04 -10.66
C ARG A 114 -17.25 0.27 -12.08
N LEU A 115 -17.41 1.53 -12.47
CA LEU A 115 -16.73 2.06 -13.65
C LEU A 115 -15.30 2.44 -13.30
N ASP A 116 -14.47 2.62 -14.32
CA ASP A 116 -13.21 3.32 -14.13
C ASP A 116 -13.51 4.77 -13.78
N ARG A 117 -13.38 5.08 -12.49
CA ARG A 117 -13.67 6.42 -11.96
C ARG A 117 -12.67 7.44 -12.47
N GLN A 118 -11.56 7.03 -13.09
CA GLN A 118 -10.62 7.96 -13.68
C GLN A 118 -11.02 8.46 -15.08
N ASP A 119 -12.04 7.86 -15.69
CA ASP A 119 -12.50 8.24 -17.02
C ASP A 119 -12.97 9.71 -17.09
N GLY A 120 -12.79 10.33 -18.27
CA GLY A 120 -13.13 11.73 -18.54
C GLY A 120 -12.25 12.78 -17.87
N GLN A 121 -11.24 12.39 -17.08
CA GLN A 121 -10.45 13.33 -16.29
C GLN A 121 -9.21 13.81 -17.03
N ALA A 122 -8.82 15.06 -16.76
CA ALA A 122 -7.68 15.69 -17.43
C ALA A 122 -6.34 15.03 -17.08
N VAL A 123 -6.27 14.37 -15.92
CA VAL A 123 -5.09 13.63 -15.45
C VAL A 123 -5.51 12.23 -15.03
N ARG A 124 -4.82 11.22 -15.57
CA ARG A 124 -4.88 9.84 -15.09
C ARG A 124 -3.70 9.58 -14.15
N LEU A 125 -3.99 8.95 -13.03
CA LEU A 125 -3.07 8.79 -11.91
C LEU A 125 -2.74 7.32 -11.68
N TRP A 126 -1.50 7.11 -11.24
CA TRP A 126 -1.01 5.86 -10.67
C TRP A 126 -0.32 6.18 -9.35
N LEU A 127 -0.40 5.29 -8.36
CA LEU A 127 0.30 5.43 -7.09
C LEU A 127 1.35 4.34 -6.96
N LEU A 128 2.61 4.70 -6.75
CA LEU A 128 3.72 3.78 -6.56
C LEU A 128 4.22 3.86 -5.11
N SER A 129 4.41 2.69 -4.49
CA SER A 129 4.95 2.54 -3.14
C SER A 129 6.23 1.70 -3.15
N GLU A 130 7.35 2.24 -2.68
CA GLU A 130 8.59 1.46 -2.54
C GLU A 130 8.41 0.30 -1.54
N ALA A 131 7.82 0.60 -0.38
CA ALA A 131 7.51 -0.41 0.62
C ALA A 131 6.28 -1.25 0.21
N GLN A 132 6.52 -2.50 -0.22
CA GLN A 132 5.46 -3.44 -0.63
C GLN A 132 4.41 -3.67 0.45
N GLY A 133 4.84 -3.70 1.71
CA GLY A 133 3.96 -3.90 2.86
C GLY A 133 2.88 -2.83 3.00
N MET A 134 3.13 -1.61 2.50
CA MET A 134 2.21 -0.46 2.59
C MET A 134 1.14 -0.45 1.49
N ALA A 135 1.31 -1.20 0.41
CA ALA A 135 0.44 -1.14 -0.77
C ALA A 135 -1.07 -1.36 -0.48
N PRO A 136 -1.50 -2.31 0.37
CA PRO A 136 -2.92 -2.51 0.70
C PRO A 136 -3.53 -1.34 1.45
N MET A 137 -2.78 -0.71 2.35
CA MET A 137 -3.23 0.49 3.05
C MET A 137 -3.46 1.63 2.05
N LEU A 138 -2.47 1.86 1.18
CA LEU A 138 -2.55 2.87 0.13
C LEU A 138 -3.70 2.58 -0.85
N TYR A 139 -3.89 1.31 -1.21
CA TYR A 139 -4.98 0.85 -2.08
C TYR A 139 -6.35 1.15 -1.49
N ARG A 140 -6.57 0.96 -0.18
CA ARG A 140 -7.86 1.32 0.44
C ARG A 140 -8.22 2.79 0.24
N THR A 141 -7.24 3.68 0.28
CA THR A 141 -7.43 5.12 0.03
C THR A 141 -7.62 5.40 -1.47
N ALA A 142 -6.72 4.89 -2.32
CA ALA A 142 -6.68 5.16 -3.75
C ALA A 142 -7.84 4.53 -4.54
N ASN A 143 -8.33 3.36 -4.11
CA ASN A 143 -9.40 2.60 -4.77
C ASN A 143 -10.74 3.36 -4.79
N HIS A 144 -10.96 4.30 -3.88
CA HIS A 144 -12.15 5.16 -3.95
C HIS A 144 -12.20 5.95 -5.27
N PHE A 145 -11.04 6.31 -5.80
CA PHE A 145 -10.86 7.09 -7.02
C PHE A 145 -10.46 6.23 -8.23
N ALA A 146 -10.49 4.89 -8.09
CA ALA A 146 -9.99 3.93 -9.09
C ALA A 146 -8.51 4.17 -9.49
N VAL A 147 -7.71 4.75 -8.59
CA VAL A 147 -6.27 4.94 -8.81
C VAL A 147 -5.54 3.63 -8.47
N PRO A 148 -4.86 2.98 -9.44
CA PRO A 148 -4.11 1.75 -9.19
C PRO A 148 -2.91 2.01 -8.28
N VAL A 149 -2.59 1.02 -7.43
CA VAL A 149 -1.41 1.05 -6.55
C VAL A 149 -0.40 -0.01 -6.99
N LEU A 150 0.79 0.43 -7.33
CA LEU A 150 1.95 -0.37 -7.70
C LEU A 150 2.91 -0.43 -6.51
N SER A 151 3.66 -1.52 -6.39
CA SER A 151 4.68 -1.65 -5.33
C SER A 151 6.01 -2.18 -5.83
N SER A 152 7.13 -1.63 -5.34
CA SER A 152 8.50 -1.95 -5.81
C SER A 152 8.87 -3.44 -5.70
N GLY A 153 8.33 -4.19 -4.74
CA GLY A 153 8.54 -5.65 -4.63
C GLY A 153 8.13 -6.48 -5.86
N GLY A 154 7.36 -5.91 -6.80
CA GLY A 154 7.16 -6.44 -8.16
C GLY A 154 7.62 -5.49 -9.29
N PHE A 155 7.98 -4.25 -8.95
CA PHE A 155 8.28 -3.17 -9.89
C PHE A 155 9.77 -3.00 -10.24
N ASP A 156 10.65 -3.70 -9.53
CA ASP A 156 12.09 -3.73 -9.83
C ASP A 156 12.41 -4.47 -11.15
N SER A 157 11.42 -5.10 -11.78
CA SER A 157 11.57 -5.80 -13.06
C SER A 157 11.40 -4.88 -14.26
N LEU A 158 12.19 -5.14 -15.32
CA LEU A 158 12.06 -4.45 -16.61
C LEU A 158 10.64 -4.57 -17.20
N THR A 159 10.03 -5.75 -17.06
CA THR A 159 8.66 -6.00 -17.53
C THR A 159 7.65 -5.11 -16.85
N ALA A 160 7.74 -4.93 -15.53
CA ALA A 160 6.81 -4.05 -14.81
C ALA A 160 6.93 -2.58 -15.24
N LYS A 161 8.15 -2.09 -15.48
CA LYS A 161 8.38 -0.74 -16.01
C LYS A 161 7.82 -0.58 -17.42
N HIS A 162 8.03 -1.57 -18.27
CA HIS A 162 7.47 -1.60 -19.62
C HIS A 162 5.94 -1.60 -19.61
N ASP A 163 5.31 -2.39 -18.74
CA ASP A 163 3.86 -2.46 -18.64
C ASP A 163 3.28 -1.14 -18.13
N LEU A 164 3.89 -0.52 -17.13
CA LEU A 164 3.52 0.84 -16.71
C LEU A 164 3.70 1.86 -17.84
N ALA A 165 4.81 1.80 -18.58
CA ALA A 165 5.03 2.70 -19.71
C ALA A 165 3.93 2.56 -20.77
N ARG A 166 3.44 1.34 -21.01
CA ARG A 166 2.30 1.10 -21.91
C ARG A 166 1.02 1.70 -21.37
N GLU A 167 0.70 1.49 -20.10
CA GLU A 167 -0.49 2.06 -19.46
C GLU A 167 -0.47 3.61 -19.49
N LEU A 168 0.68 4.21 -19.18
CA LEU A 168 0.88 5.66 -19.25
C LEU A 168 0.74 6.17 -20.69
N ALA A 169 1.36 5.48 -21.66
CA ALA A 169 1.28 5.83 -23.07
C ALA A 169 -0.17 5.78 -23.59
N ASP A 170 -0.97 4.81 -23.16
CA ASP A 170 -2.38 4.70 -23.56
C ASP A 170 -3.20 5.90 -23.08
N ALA A 171 -3.02 6.36 -21.84
CA ALA A 171 -3.65 7.59 -21.34
C ALA A 171 -3.19 8.83 -22.14
N LEU A 172 -1.90 8.93 -22.43
CA LEU A 172 -1.32 10.03 -23.23
C LEU A 172 -1.83 10.06 -24.68
N ARG A 173 -2.11 8.90 -25.27
CA ARG A 173 -2.74 8.76 -26.61
C ARG A 173 -4.19 9.23 -26.60
N GLN A 174 -4.91 8.94 -25.53
CA GLN A 174 -6.30 9.40 -25.33
C GLN A 174 -6.39 10.91 -25.02
N GLY A 175 -5.26 11.62 -24.94
CA GLY A 175 -5.21 13.06 -24.70
C GLY A 175 -5.21 13.45 -23.22
N GLN A 176 -5.20 12.49 -22.30
CA GLN A 176 -5.04 12.76 -20.87
C GLN A 176 -3.57 13.08 -20.56
N ARG A 177 -3.33 13.81 -19.48
CA ARG A 177 -2.01 13.81 -18.83
C ARG A 177 -1.88 12.53 -18.00
N ALA A 178 -0.69 11.95 -17.96
CA ALA A 178 -0.41 10.77 -17.15
C ALA A 178 0.58 11.14 -16.03
N GLU A 179 0.23 10.85 -14.77
CA GLU A 179 1.07 11.18 -13.61
C GLU A 179 1.19 10.00 -12.64
N VAL A 180 2.44 9.71 -12.25
CA VAL A 180 2.76 8.72 -11.22
C VAL A 180 3.08 9.44 -9.91
N LEU A 181 2.25 9.18 -8.91
CA LEU A 181 2.44 9.62 -7.53
C LEU A 181 3.33 8.62 -6.80
N HIS A 182 4.37 9.07 -6.12
CA HIS A 182 5.38 8.19 -5.53
C HIS A 182 5.48 8.34 -4.00
N ILE A 183 5.47 7.21 -3.30
CA ILE A 183 5.69 7.06 -1.86
C ILE A 183 6.97 6.23 -1.69
N GLY A 184 8.03 6.86 -1.19
CA GLY A 184 9.33 6.22 -1.01
C GLY A 184 10.13 6.84 0.12
N ASP A 185 11.18 6.14 0.52
CA ASP A 185 12.02 6.54 1.65
C ASP A 185 12.77 7.83 1.33
N HIS A 186 13.00 8.67 2.35
CA HIS A 186 13.95 9.77 2.25
C HIS A 186 15.33 9.25 2.57
N ASP A 187 15.97 8.62 1.59
CA ASP A 187 17.35 8.17 1.67
C ASP A 187 18.00 8.23 0.26
N PRO A 188 19.32 7.97 0.13
CA PRO A 188 19.99 8.01 -1.16
C PRO A 188 19.44 6.98 -2.15
N SER A 189 18.95 5.84 -1.66
CA SER A 189 18.43 4.76 -2.48
C SER A 189 17.04 5.08 -3.03
N GLY A 190 16.11 5.54 -2.20
CA GLY A 190 14.75 5.89 -2.61
C GLY A 190 14.72 7.08 -3.56
N THR A 191 15.56 8.09 -3.34
CA THR A 191 15.66 9.24 -4.26
C THR A 191 16.19 8.81 -5.63
N HIS A 192 17.22 7.96 -5.65
CA HIS A 192 17.79 7.43 -6.90
C HIS A 192 16.85 6.44 -7.59
N LEU A 193 16.13 5.60 -6.83
CA LEU A 193 15.15 4.67 -7.37
C LEU A 193 14.04 5.42 -8.09
N PHE A 194 13.53 6.49 -7.46
CA PHE A 194 12.55 7.39 -8.06
C PHE A 194 13.05 8.04 -9.35
N SER A 195 14.26 8.62 -9.35
CA SER A 195 14.78 9.29 -10.54
C SER A 195 15.06 8.31 -11.68
N SER A 196 15.72 7.18 -11.40
CA SER A 196 15.97 6.14 -12.39
C SER A 196 14.68 5.57 -12.96
N LEU A 197 13.64 5.43 -12.13
CA LEU A 197 12.34 4.97 -12.63
C LEU A 197 11.70 5.99 -13.57
N ALA A 198 11.68 7.26 -13.17
CA ALA A 198 11.07 8.32 -13.96
C ALA A 198 11.76 8.49 -15.32
N GLU A 199 13.10 8.38 -15.35
CA GLU A 199 13.90 8.41 -16.57
C GLU A 199 13.60 7.24 -17.50
N ASP A 200 13.63 6.00 -16.97
CA ASP A 200 13.48 4.77 -17.74
C ASP A 200 12.06 4.64 -18.33
N VAL A 201 11.03 4.81 -17.50
CA VAL A 201 9.63 4.80 -17.95
C VAL A 201 9.32 5.99 -18.85
N GLY A 202 9.90 7.16 -18.56
CA GLY A 202 9.77 8.35 -19.40
C GLY A 202 10.34 8.13 -20.80
N ALA A 203 11.53 7.53 -20.90
CA ALA A 203 12.14 7.17 -22.18
C ALA A 203 11.26 6.18 -22.97
N MET A 204 10.75 5.14 -22.32
CA MET A 204 9.81 4.21 -22.95
C MET A 204 8.54 4.91 -23.45
N CYS A 205 7.96 5.83 -22.68
CA CYS A 205 6.79 6.61 -23.10
C CYS A 205 7.11 7.52 -24.30
N ALA A 206 8.28 8.16 -24.31
CA ALA A 206 8.73 8.99 -25.42
C ALA A 206 8.82 8.16 -26.72
N GLU A 207 9.33 6.93 -26.66
CA GLU A 207 9.35 6.04 -27.81
C GLU A 207 7.95 5.56 -28.24
N LEU A 208 7.07 5.28 -27.28
CA LEU A 208 5.74 4.72 -27.55
C LEU A 208 4.71 5.75 -28.06
N VAL A 209 4.78 7.01 -27.63
CA VAL A 209 3.77 8.04 -27.92
C VAL A 209 4.35 9.44 -28.16
N GLY A 210 5.67 9.64 -28.07
CA GLY A 210 6.28 10.96 -28.27
C GLY A 210 5.92 11.98 -27.19
N LYS A 211 5.41 11.53 -26.04
CA LYS A 211 5.00 12.36 -24.90
C LYS A 211 5.57 11.78 -23.61
N LEU A 212 5.81 12.66 -22.64
CA LEU A 212 6.36 12.29 -21.34
C LEU A 212 5.26 12.29 -20.27
N PRO A 213 5.22 11.26 -19.40
CA PRO A 213 4.43 11.31 -18.17
C PRO A 213 5.10 12.22 -17.13
N THR A 214 4.37 12.55 -16.06
CA THR A 214 4.88 13.28 -14.90
C THR A 214 5.09 12.34 -13.71
N PHE A 215 6.10 12.61 -12.88
CA PHE A 215 6.34 11.86 -11.65
C PHE A 215 6.41 12.84 -10.48
N THR A 216 5.66 12.55 -9.41
CA THR A 216 5.59 13.42 -8.23
C THR A 216 5.82 12.62 -6.96
N ARG A 217 6.86 12.96 -6.20
CA ARG A 217 7.14 12.37 -4.88
C ARG A 217 6.27 13.03 -3.81
N LEU A 218 5.39 12.25 -3.19
CA LEU A 218 4.38 12.75 -2.24
C LEU A 218 4.79 12.63 -0.78
N ALA A 219 5.58 11.60 -0.44
CA ALA A 219 5.84 11.25 0.94
C ALA A 219 7.34 11.20 1.25
N VAL A 220 7.58 11.49 2.53
CA VAL A 220 8.88 11.72 3.17
C VAL A 220 9.66 12.83 2.47
N THR A 221 9.05 14.00 2.35
CA THR A 221 9.75 15.24 2.00
C THR A 221 10.44 15.83 3.23
N PRO A 222 11.52 16.63 3.08
CA PRO A 222 12.14 17.31 4.21
C PRO A 222 11.15 18.09 5.09
N ALA A 223 10.22 18.82 4.47
CA ALA A 223 9.17 19.54 5.19
C ALA A 223 8.26 18.63 6.03
N GLN A 224 7.94 17.42 5.55
CA GLN A 224 7.15 16.44 6.32
C GLN A 224 7.96 15.83 7.47
N ILE A 225 9.27 15.62 7.29
CA ILE A 225 10.15 15.13 8.35
C ILE A 225 10.12 16.08 9.54
N ASP A 226 10.26 17.38 9.28
CA ASP A 226 10.23 18.41 10.31
C ASP A 226 8.82 18.57 10.92
N ALA A 227 7.78 18.65 10.08
CA ALA A 227 6.41 18.89 10.53
C ALA A 227 5.84 17.76 11.41
N PHE A 228 6.21 16.51 11.13
CA PHE A 228 5.72 15.35 11.87
C PHE A 228 6.75 14.76 12.84
N ASN A 229 7.89 15.44 13.02
CA ASN A 229 9.00 14.99 13.86
C ASN A 229 9.36 13.52 13.61
N LEU A 230 9.53 13.15 12.33
CA LEU A 230 9.68 11.76 11.94
C LEU A 230 11.01 11.19 12.45
N PRO A 231 11.03 9.92 12.92
CA PRO A 231 12.24 9.33 13.48
C PRO A 231 13.32 9.16 12.41
N THR A 232 14.43 9.89 12.55
CA THR A 232 15.54 9.92 11.59
C THR A 232 16.68 8.96 11.95
N ALA A 233 17.46 8.52 10.96
CA ALA A 233 18.64 7.68 11.16
C ALA A 233 19.81 8.17 10.31
N PRO A 234 21.08 8.03 10.74
CA PRO A 234 22.21 8.35 9.89
C PRO A 234 22.20 7.47 8.63
N ALA A 235 22.66 8.01 7.50
CA ALA A 235 22.86 7.21 6.29
C ALA A 235 23.85 6.07 6.56
N LYS A 236 23.63 4.91 5.92
CA LYS A 236 24.56 3.79 6.03
C LYS A 236 25.92 4.17 5.45
N VAL A 237 26.99 3.92 6.19
CA VAL A 237 28.39 4.19 5.77
C VAL A 237 28.77 3.50 4.45
N THR A 238 28.07 2.41 4.12
CA THR A 238 28.29 1.65 2.89
C THR A 238 27.61 2.25 1.66
N ASP A 239 26.68 3.19 1.82
CA ASP A 239 26.05 3.87 0.69
C ASP A 239 26.97 5.00 0.21
N ARG A 240 27.49 4.87 -1.01
CA ARG A 240 28.48 5.79 -1.59
C ARG A 240 27.84 6.94 -2.36
N ARG A 241 26.51 6.99 -2.44
CA ARG A 241 25.78 8.04 -3.17
C ARG A 241 25.84 9.34 -2.38
N ALA A 242 25.99 10.46 -3.09
CA ALA A 242 25.98 11.79 -2.47
C ALA A 242 24.60 12.03 -1.85
N PHE A 243 24.54 12.11 -0.53
CA PHE A 243 23.35 12.40 0.24
C PHE A 243 23.75 13.15 1.50
N GLU A 244 23.19 14.34 1.67
CA GLU A 244 23.38 15.13 2.87
C GLU A 244 22.14 14.99 3.75
N GLY A 245 22.35 14.72 5.04
CA GLY A 245 21.28 14.67 6.03
C GLY A 245 20.96 13.27 6.55
N GLN A 246 19.79 13.17 7.17
CA GLN A 246 19.34 11.95 7.82
C GLN A 246 18.32 11.21 6.97
N THR A 247 18.26 9.90 7.13
CA THR A 247 17.35 9.02 6.44
C THR A 247 16.05 8.83 7.21
N VAL A 248 14.94 8.76 6.49
CA VAL A 248 13.61 8.52 7.06
C VAL A 248 12.86 7.53 6.18
N GLN A 249 12.28 6.51 6.81
CA GLN A 249 11.50 5.49 6.13
C GLN A 249 10.06 5.98 5.92
N ALA A 250 9.42 5.62 4.81
CA ALA A 250 8.03 5.93 4.55
C ALA A 250 7.08 5.30 5.58
N GLU A 251 7.41 4.11 6.11
CA GLU A 251 6.66 3.50 7.21
C GLU A 251 6.70 4.30 8.52
N ALA A 252 7.57 5.32 8.63
CA ALA A 252 7.63 6.18 9.80
C ALA A 252 6.52 7.24 9.85
N LEU A 253 5.91 7.56 8.70
CA LEU A 253 4.71 8.40 8.68
C LEU A 253 3.54 7.66 9.35
N PRO A 254 2.77 8.33 10.23
CA PRO A 254 1.55 7.76 10.77
C PRO A 254 0.59 7.30 9.63
N PRO A 255 -0.02 6.09 9.74
CA PRO A 255 -0.92 5.55 8.72
C PRO A 255 -2.05 6.48 8.24
N ASP A 256 -2.65 7.21 9.17
CA ASP A 256 -3.72 8.18 8.93
C ASP A 256 -3.20 9.41 8.18
N ILE A 257 -2.06 9.96 8.60
CA ILE A 257 -1.39 11.09 7.93
C ILE A 257 -0.99 10.71 6.50
N LEU A 258 -0.39 9.54 6.29
CA LEU A 258 -0.03 9.07 4.96
C LEU A 258 -1.26 8.88 4.07
N SER A 259 -2.32 8.30 4.61
CA SER A 259 -3.60 8.16 3.89
C SER A 259 -4.19 9.53 3.54
N GLY A 260 -4.05 10.52 4.42
CA GLY A 260 -4.41 11.92 4.17
C GLY A 260 -3.62 12.52 3.01
N ILE A 261 -2.29 12.43 3.05
CA ILE A 261 -1.39 12.92 1.98
C ILE A 261 -1.79 12.36 0.62
N VAL A 262 -2.03 11.05 0.54
CA VAL A 262 -2.43 10.39 -0.71
C VAL A 262 -3.80 10.87 -1.18
N ARG A 263 -4.78 10.95 -0.27
CA ARG A 263 -6.14 11.41 -0.59
C ARG A 263 -6.11 12.84 -1.13
N GLU A 264 -5.46 13.76 -0.41
CA GLU A 264 -5.36 15.17 -0.79
C GLU A 264 -4.65 15.33 -2.13
N ALA A 265 -3.57 14.59 -2.36
CA ALA A 265 -2.85 14.63 -3.63
C ALA A 265 -3.69 14.13 -4.81
N ILE A 266 -4.49 13.08 -4.62
CA ILE A 266 -5.43 12.60 -5.62
C ILE A 266 -6.52 13.65 -5.82
N GLU A 267 -7.22 14.09 -4.78
CA GLU A 267 -8.33 15.04 -4.87
C GLU A 267 -7.92 16.36 -5.54
N ALA A 268 -6.72 16.87 -5.26
CA ALA A 268 -6.19 18.10 -5.89
C ALA A 268 -6.00 17.99 -7.41
N ARG A 269 -5.94 16.78 -7.97
CA ARG A 269 -5.76 16.51 -9.41
C ARG A 269 -7.05 16.12 -10.12
N ARG A 270 -8.16 16.08 -9.38
CA ARG A 270 -9.42 15.52 -9.83
C ARG A 270 -10.46 16.61 -9.97
N ASP A 271 -11.15 16.60 -11.09
CA ASP A 271 -12.36 17.37 -11.28
C ASP A 271 -13.52 16.67 -10.54
N ARG A 272 -14.13 17.37 -9.59
CA ARG A 272 -15.20 16.81 -8.76
C ARG A 272 -16.45 16.53 -9.60
N ALA A 273 -16.80 17.41 -10.55
CA ALA A 273 -18.00 17.26 -11.36
C ALA A 273 -17.91 16.05 -12.30
N THR A 274 -16.76 15.83 -12.94
CA THR A 274 -16.52 14.64 -13.76
C THR A 274 -16.58 13.36 -12.93
N LEU A 275 -16.05 13.37 -11.70
CA LEU A 275 -16.16 12.21 -10.81
C LEU A 275 -17.63 11.92 -10.44
N GLU A 276 -18.41 12.95 -10.12
CA GLU A 276 -19.83 12.81 -9.80
C GLU A 276 -20.65 12.26 -10.97
N GLN A 277 -20.34 12.68 -12.20
CA GLN A 277 -20.97 12.14 -13.42
C GLN A 277 -20.69 10.63 -13.58
N VAL A 278 -19.44 10.20 -13.38
CA VAL A 278 -19.09 8.78 -13.45
C VAL A 278 -19.76 7.97 -12.35
N LEU A 279 -19.85 8.51 -11.13
CA LEU A 279 -20.55 7.85 -10.01
C LEU A 279 -22.06 7.71 -10.27
N ALA A 280 -22.69 8.71 -10.90
CA ALA A 280 -24.10 8.64 -11.28
C ALA A 280 -24.33 7.60 -12.38
N ALA A 281 -23.47 7.55 -13.40
CA ALA A 281 -23.52 6.53 -14.45
C ALA A 281 -23.30 5.12 -13.87
N GLU A 282 -22.30 4.96 -12.99
CA GLU A 282 -22.01 3.71 -12.28
C GLU A 282 -23.23 3.21 -11.50
N ALA A 283 -23.94 4.10 -10.78
CA ALA A 283 -25.16 3.75 -10.07
C ALA A 283 -26.26 3.27 -11.02
N GLY A 284 -26.45 3.93 -12.16
CA GLY A 284 -27.41 3.50 -13.19
C GLY A 284 -27.09 2.11 -13.74
N HIS A 285 -25.83 1.84 -14.10
CA HIS A 285 -25.38 0.53 -14.56
C HIS A 285 -25.56 -0.55 -13.50
N ARG A 286 -25.24 -0.25 -12.23
CA ARG A 286 -25.42 -1.16 -11.10
C ARG A 286 -26.89 -1.58 -10.94
N THR A 287 -27.81 -0.62 -10.97
CA THR A 287 -29.26 -0.90 -10.91
C THR A 287 -29.68 -1.81 -12.07
N ALA A 288 -29.32 -1.47 -13.30
CA ALA A 288 -29.68 -2.25 -14.47
C ALA A 288 -29.12 -3.70 -14.43
N LEU A 289 -27.87 -3.87 -14.00
CA LEU A 289 -27.26 -5.20 -13.84
C LEU A 289 -27.96 -6.02 -12.76
N THR A 290 -28.29 -5.39 -11.63
CA THR A 290 -28.97 -6.05 -10.51
C THR A 290 -30.38 -6.49 -10.90
N GLU A 291 -31.14 -5.65 -11.63
CA GLU A 291 -32.46 -5.99 -12.16
C GLU A 291 -32.39 -7.14 -13.18
N MET A 292 -31.44 -7.08 -14.12
CA MET A 292 -31.24 -8.11 -15.14
C MET A 292 -30.92 -9.48 -14.54
N LEU A 293 -30.15 -9.53 -13.46
CA LEU A 293 -29.74 -10.76 -12.78
C LEU A 293 -30.72 -11.21 -11.67
N GLY A 294 -31.56 -10.29 -11.17
CA GLY A 294 -32.63 -10.59 -10.22
C GLY A 294 -33.90 -11.16 -10.87
N GLY A 295 -34.18 -10.81 -12.13
CA GLY A 295 -35.41 -11.20 -12.84
C GLY A 295 -35.50 -12.65 -13.36
N ARG A 296 -34.74 -13.60 -12.81
CA ARG A 296 -34.73 -15.02 -13.25
C ARG A 296 -35.11 -16.03 -12.17
N ASP A 297 -35.95 -15.63 -11.23
CA ASP A 297 -36.67 -16.56 -10.38
C ASP A 297 -38.06 -16.79 -11.01
N GLY A 298 -38.10 -17.58 -12.08
CA GLY A 298 -39.31 -17.94 -12.83
C GLY A 298 -39.14 -19.27 -13.55
#